data_AF-A0A1F2P4Y2-F1
#
_entry.id   AF-A0A1F2P4Y2-F1
#
_cell.length_a   1.000
_cell.length_b   1.000
_cell.length_c   1.000
_cell.angle_alpha   90.00
_cell.angle_beta   90.00
_cell.angle_gamma   90.00
#
_symmetry.space_group_name_H-M   'P 1'
#
loop_
_entity.id
_entity.type
_entity.pdbx_description
1 polymer ?
#
loop_
_entity_poly.entity_id
_entity_poly.type
_entity_poly.pdbx_seq_one_letter_code
_entity_poly.pdbx_strand_id
1 'polypeptide(L)' 'MERFKSLKCPYCGSEKIVCPKCGGTIKRGLTAMRPLLGARCTSCGIPLVGYALCGGCGREVKLQVL' A
#
# COMPACT_ATOMS: atom_id res chain seq x y z
N MET A 1 20.65 4.03 -1.15
CA MET A 1 19.36 4.63 -1.58
C MET A 1 18.49 3.51 -2.10
N GLU A 2 17.71 2.88 -1.23
CA GLU A 2 16.86 1.74 -1.61
C GLU A 2 15.71 2.26 -2.48
N ARG A 3 15.70 1.87 -3.76
CA ARG A 3 14.63 2.15 -4.72
C ARG A 3 13.41 1.33 -4.32
N PHE A 4 12.61 1.85 -3.38
CA PHE A 4 11.25 1.34 -3.16
C PHE A 4 10.46 1.59 -4.45
N LYS A 5 10.26 0.54 -5.27
CA LYS A 5 9.36 0.60 -6.43
C LYS A 5 8.01 1.16 -5.96
N SER A 6 7.66 2.36 -6.42
CA SER A 6 6.35 2.98 -6.21
C SER A 6 5.27 1.95 -6.51
N LEU A 7 4.33 1.79 -5.58
CA LEU A 7 3.20 0.88 -5.70
C LEU A 7 2.29 1.46 -6.80
N LYS A 8 2.34 0.90 -8.01
CA LYS A 8 1.55 1.38 -9.15
C LYS A 8 0.28 0.55 -9.29
N CYS A 9 -0.85 1.20 -9.51
CA CYS A 9 -2.12 0.53 -9.77
C CYS A 9 -2.06 -0.17 -11.15
N PRO A 10 -2.32 -1.48 -11.25
CA PRO A 10 -2.29 -2.19 -12.53
C PRO A 10 -3.47 -1.85 -13.44
N TYR A 11 -4.52 -1.23 -12.91
CA TYR A 11 -5.75 -0.93 -13.67
C TYR A 11 -5.70 0.43 -14.35
N CYS A 12 -5.27 1.47 -13.65
CA CYS A 12 -5.25 2.84 -14.17
C CYS A 12 -3.84 3.44 -14.27
N GLY A 13 -2.82 2.70 -13.84
CA GLY A 13 -1.44 3.19 -13.81
C GLY A 13 -1.15 4.27 -12.76
N SER A 14 -2.11 4.63 -11.91
CA SER A 14 -1.87 5.63 -10.86
C SER A 14 -0.89 5.10 -9.80
N GLU A 15 0.07 5.93 -9.41
CA GLU A 15 1.00 5.66 -8.30
C GLU A 15 0.42 6.07 -6.94
N LYS A 16 -0.77 6.68 -6.94
CA LYS A 16 -1.46 7.09 -5.73
C LYS A 16 -2.19 5.89 -5.13
N ILE A 17 -1.56 5.20 -4.20
CA ILE A 17 -2.19 4.14 -3.41
C ILE A 17 -2.51 4.67 -2.01
N VAL A 18 -3.73 4.42 -1.56
CA VAL A 18 -4.33 4.97 -0.34
C VAL A 18 -4.89 3.88 0.55
N CYS A 19 -5.09 4.23 1.82
CA CYS A 19 -5.66 3.32 2.81
C CYS A 19 -7.14 3.02 2.48
N PRO A 20 -7.56 1.75 2.45
CA PRO A 20 -8.96 1.38 2.22
C PRO A 20 -9.92 1.95 3.27
N LYS A 21 -9.44 2.20 4.49
CA LYS A 21 -10.30 2.61 5.61
C LYS A 21 -10.47 4.13 5.75
N CYS A 22 -9.47 4.92 5.40
CA CYS A 22 -9.51 6.38 5.60
C CYS A 22 -9.09 7.20 4.38
N GLY A 23 -8.70 6.57 3.27
CA GLY A 23 -8.16 7.27 2.10
C GLY A 23 -6.80 7.94 2.33
N GLY A 24 -6.21 7.79 3.52
CA GLY A 24 -4.93 8.37 3.89
C GLY A 24 -3.75 7.70 3.22
N THR A 25 -2.59 8.35 3.31
CA THR A 25 -1.34 7.86 2.72
C THR A 25 -0.90 6.57 3.39
N ILE A 26 -0.31 5.67 2.61
CA ILE A 26 0.27 4.42 3.08
C ILE A 26 1.77 4.49 2.96
N LYS A 27 2.47 3.96 3.96
CA LYS A 27 3.92 3.78 3.94
C LYS A 27 4.18 2.29 3.92
N ARG A 28 4.92 1.81 2.90
CA ARG A 28 5.47 0.46 2.92
C ARG A 28 6.53 0.41 4.02
N GLY A 29 6.33 -0.46 5.00
CA GLY A 29 7.32 -0.78 6.01
C GLY A 29 7.72 -2.24 5.88
N LEU A 30 8.95 -2.57 6.28
CA LEU A 30 9.24 -3.92 6.71
C LEU A 30 8.62 -4.04 8.10
N THR A 31 7.44 -4.65 8.22
CA THR A 31 7.01 -5.15 9.53
C THR A 31 8.07 -6.15 9.97
N ALA A 32 8.60 -5.99 11.19
CA ALA A 32 9.66 -6.84 11.74
C ALA A 32 9.31 -8.35 11.77
N MET A 33 8.03 -8.69 11.55
CA MET A 33 7.59 -10.06 11.25
C MET A 33 7.84 -10.40 9.78
N ARG A 34 9.03 -10.95 9.51
CA ARG A 34 9.23 -11.80 8.31
C ARG A 34 8.17 -12.92 8.32
N PRO A 35 7.49 -13.23 7.20
CA PRO A 35 7.75 -12.80 5.82
C PRO A 35 6.79 -11.69 5.31
N LEU A 36 6.04 -11.02 6.18
CA LEU A 36 4.97 -10.12 5.75
C LEU A 36 5.50 -8.68 5.60
N LEU A 37 5.83 -8.28 4.37
CA LEU A 37 5.96 -6.88 3.96
C LEU A 37 4.60 -6.17 4.10
N GLY A 38 4.23 -5.79 5.32
CA GLY A 38 3.01 -5.07 5.64
C GLY A 38 3.15 -3.59 5.31
N ALA A 39 2.21 -3.01 4.58
CA ALA A 39 2.09 -1.56 4.53
C ALA A 39 1.39 -1.07 5.80
N ARG A 40 1.59 0.18 6.20
CA ARG A 40 0.83 0.81 7.29
C ARG A 40 0.28 2.13 6.81
N CYS A 41 -0.97 2.43 7.15
CA CYS A 41 -1.50 3.77 6.91
C CYS A 41 -0.88 4.74 7.93
N THR A 42 -0.29 5.83 7.44
CA THR A 42 0.27 6.87 8.31
C THR A 42 -0.79 7.77 8.92
N SER A 43 -1.98 7.82 8.34
CA SER A 43 -3.08 8.66 8.83
C SER A 43 -3.87 8.00 9.96
N CYS A 44 -4.33 6.75 9.77
CA CYS A 44 -5.11 6.03 10.79
C CYS A 44 -4.28 5.02 11.60
N GLY A 45 -3.00 4.82 11.26
CA GLY A 45 -2.11 3.92 11.99
C GLY A 45 -2.37 2.43 11.80
N ILE A 46 -3.32 2.05 10.94
CA ILE A 46 -3.74 0.66 10.75
C ILE A 46 -2.75 -0.09 9.84
N PRO A 47 -2.33 -1.31 10.21
CA PRO A 47 -1.57 -2.17 9.33
C PRO A 47 -2.43 -2.66 8.17
N LEU A 48 -1.89 -2.58 6.96
CA LEU A 48 -2.48 -3.06 5.71
C LEU A 48 -1.76 -4.33 5.30
N VAL A 49 -2.51 -5.43 5.33
CA VAL A 49 -2.02 -6.76 4.98
C VAL A 49 -2.80 -7.23 3.74
N GLY A 50 -2.10 -7.49 2.65
CA GLY A 50 -2.66 -8.09 1.44
C GLY A 50 -3.20 -7.12 0.39
N TYR A 51 -3.83 -5.99 0.74
CA TYR A 51 -4.34 -5.03 -0.26
C TYR A 51 -4.42 -3.58 0.23
N ALA A 52 -4.52 -2.64 -0.72
CA ALA A 52 -4.79 -1.22 -0.52
C ALA A 52 -5.69 -0.68 -1.64
N LEU A 53 -6.18 0.56 -1.57
CA LEU A 53 -7.00 1.16 -2.64
C LEU A 53 -6.15 2.04 -3.54
N CYS A 54 -6.50 2.09 -4.82
CA CYS A 54 -5.98 3.11 -5.71
C CYS A 54 -6.74 4.43 -5.49
N GLY A 55 -6.04 5.51 -5.17
CA GLY A 55 -6.61 6.85 -5.04
C GLY A 55 -6.96 7.52 -6.37
N GLY A 56 -6.64 6.90 -7.51
CA GLY A 56 -7.04 7.36 -8.84
C GLY A 56 -8.35 6.75 -9.33
N CYS A 57 -8.46 5.41 -9.30
CA CYS A 57 -9.63 4.69 -9.81
C CYS A 57 -10.48 4.00 -8.74
N GLY A 58 -10.11 4.08 -7.46
CA GLY A 58 -10.84 3.46 -6.36
C GLY A 58 -10.75 1.93 -6.28
N ARG A 59 -10.01 1.28 -7.20
CA ARG A 59 -9.90 -0.19 -7.22
C ARG A 59 -8.92 -0.72 -6.19
N GLU A 60 -9.18 -1.93 -5.73
CA GLU A 60 -8.28 -2.66 -4.84
C GLU A 60 -7.00 -3.08 -5.58
N VAL A 61 -5.86 -2.84 -4.94
CA VAL A 61 -4.52 -3.17 -5.41
C VAL A 61 -3.90 -4.11 -4.39
N LYS A 62 -3.58 -5.34 -4.83
CA LYS A 62 -2.94 -6.33 -3.97
C LYS A 62 -1.53 -5.87 -3.59
N LEU A 63 -1.28 -5.80 -2.29
CA LEU A 63 0.04 -5.65 -1.69
C LEU A 63 0.69 -7.04 -1.68
N GLN A 64 1.06 -7.54 -2.86
CA GLN A 64 1.68 -8.86 -2.96
C GLN A 64 3.05 -8.87 -2.26
N VAL A 65 3.24 -9.87 -1.43
CA VAL A 65 4.52 -10.28 -0.83
C VAL A 65 5.23 -11.10 -1.91
N LEU A 66 6.35 -10.58 -2.42
CA LEU A 66 7.30 -11.36 -3.21
C LEU A 66 8.23 -12.10 -2.25
#